data_AF-A0A2H0HKG9-F1
#
_entry.id   AF-A0A2H0HKG9-F1
#
_cell.length_a   1.000
_cell.length_b   1.000
_cell.length_c   1.000
_cell.angle_alpha   90.00
_cell.angle_beta   90.00
_cell.angle_gamma   90.00
#
_symmetry.space_group_name_H-M   'P 1'
#
loop_
_entity.id
_entity.type
_entity.pdbx_description
1 polymer ?
#
loop_
_entity_poly.entity_id
_entity_poly.type
_entity_poly.pdbx_seq_one_letter_code
_entity_poly.pdbx_strand_id
1 'polypeptide(L)' 'MTKLNPILHQELRLSIISFLVNAEWVDFMKLIEVTQASKGNLSVQISKL' A
#
# COMPACT_ATOMS: atom_id res chain seq x y z
N MET A 1 11.72 19.81 7.01
CA MET A 1 11.20 18.60 6.34
C MET A 1 10.63 17.68 7.40
N THR A 2 9.34 17.39 7.33
CA THR A 2 8.69 16.42 8.22
C THR A 2 9.16 15.02 7.84
N LYS A 3 9.52 14.18 8.82
CA LYS A 3 9.96 12.80 8.54
C LYS A 3 8.79 11.94 8.05
N LEU A 4 9.06 11.02 7.13
CA LEU A 4 8.08 10.01 6.71
C LEU A 4 7.71 9.13 7.92
N ASN A 5 6.42 8.88 8.12
CA ASN A 5 5.94 7.99 9.17
C ASN A 5 6.62 6.61 9.03
N PRO A 6 7.24 6.05 10.10
CA PRO A 6 7.90 4.75 10.07
C PRO A 6 7.03 3.60 9.52
N ILE A 7 5.71 3.69 9.68
CA ILE A 7 4.79 2.71 9.10
C ILE A 7 4.92 2.67 7.57
N LEU A 8 5.29 3.76 6.90
CA LEU A 8 5.44 3.84 5.45
C LEU A 8 6.87 3.61 4.96
N HIS A 9 7.83 3.23 5.82
CA HIS A 9 9.21 2.97 5.39
C HIS A 9 9.35 1.66 4.58
N GLN A 10 8.36 0.78 4.65
CA GLN A 10 8.31 -0.42 3.83
C GLN A 10 7.69 -0.06 2.48
N GLU A 11 8.40 -0.42 1.40
CA GLU A 11 8.09 -0.01 0.03
C GLU A 11 6.65 -0.33 -0.39
N LEU A 12 6.18 -1.55 -0.12
CA LEU A 12 4.81 -1.95 -0.49
C LEU A 12 3.74 -1.12 0.24
N ARG A 13 3.93 -0.80 1.53
CA ARG A 13 3.03 0.07 2.27
C ARG A 13 3.03 1.50 1.74
N LEU A 14 4.20 2.01 1.36
CA LEU A 14 4.29 3.30 0.69
C LEU A 14 3.58 3.29 -0.67
N SER A 15 3.76 2.25 -1.47
CA SER A 15 3.12 2.11 -2.79
C SER A 15 1.59 2.04 -2.67
N ILE A 16 1.06 1.28 -1.70
CA ILE A 16 -0.38 1.21 -1.42
C ILE A 16 -0.91 2.61 -1.08
N ILE A 17 -0.31 3.31 -0.12
CA ILE A 17 -0.79 4.63 0.31
C ILE A 17 -0.62 5.67 -0.80
N SER A 18 0.49 5.65 -1.54
CA SER A 18 0.72 6.59 -2.65
C SER A 18 -0.33 6.46 -3.75
N PHE A 19 -0.80 5.23 -4.01
CA PHE A 19 -1.92 4.99 -4.91
C PHE A 19 -3.24 5.50 -4.32
N LEU A 20 -3.54 5.15 -3.06
CA LEU A 20 -4.78 5.50 -2.37
C LEU A 20 -4.96 7.01 -2.14
N VAL A 21 -3.89 7.80 -2.07
CA VAL A 21 -3.98 9.26 -1.97
C VAL A 21 -4.78 9.87 -3.14
N ASN A 22 -4.81 9.22 -4.29
CA ASN A 22 -5.54 9.68 -5.48
C ASN A 22 -6.81 8.88 -5.77
N ALA A 23 -7.19 7.92 -4.91
CA ALA A 23 -8.33 7.04 -5.11
C ALA A 23 -9.28 7.09 -3.91
N GLU A 24 -10.57 7.32 -4.15
CA GLU A 24 -11.59 7.28 -3.09
C GLU A 24 -11.78 5.87 -2.53
N TRP A 25 -11.74 4.86 -3.40
CA TRP A 25 -11.76 3.45 -3.06
C TRP A 25 -11.08 2.62 -4.16
N VAL A 26 -10.66 1.41 -3.81
CA VAL A 26 -10.04 0.48 -4.76
C VAL A 26 -10.29 -0.96 -4.33
N ASP A 27 -10.47 -1.85 -5.31
CA ASP A 27 -10.55 -3.28 -5.05
C ASP A 27 -9.18 -3.90 -4.77
N PHE A 28 -9.17 -4.94 -3.95
CA PHE A 28 -7.95 -5.69 -3.61
C PHE A 28 -7.22 -6.21 -4.85
N MET A 29 -7.94 -6.63 -5.89
CA MET A 29 -7.34 -7.09 -7.15
C MET A 29 -6.62 -5.98 -7.91
N LYS A 30 -7.14 -4.75 -7.86
CA LYS A 30 -6.45 -3.61 -8.48
C LYS A 30 -5.18 -3.24 -7.71
N LEU A 31 -5.19 -3.36 -6.38
CA LEU A 31 -3.96 -3.20 -5.59
C LEU A 31 -2.89 -4.23 -5.96
N ILE A 32 -3.26 -5.49 -6.21
CA ILE A 32 -2.32 -6.51 -6.71
C ILE A 32 -1.70 -6.09 -8.05
N GLU A 33 -2.52 -5.60 -8.98
CA GLU A 33 -2.06 -5.17 -10.30
C GLU A 33 -1.09 -3.98 -10.21
N VAL A 34 -1.39 -2.97 -9.39
CA VAL A 34 -0.56 -1.76 -9.33
C VAL A 34 0.69 -1.94 -8.47
N THR A 35 0.65 -2.81 -7.45
CA THR A 35 1.81 -3.03 -6.57
C THR A 35 2.63 -4.26 -6.94
N GLN A 36 2.15 -5.11 -7.85
CA GLN A 36 2.79 -6.38 -8.24
C GLN A 36 3.09 -7.31 -7.05
N ALA A 37 2.35 -7.14 -5.95
CA ALA A 37 2.55 -7.92 -4.73
C ALA A 37 1.81 -9.25 -4.82
N SER A 38 2.35 -10.29 -4.20
CA SER A 38 1.57 -11.51 -3.99
C SER A 38 0.37 -11.23 -3.08
N LYS A 39 -0.72 -11.99 -3.25
CA LYS A 39 -1.95 -11.86 -2.43
C LYS A 39 -1.65 -11.90 -0.93
N GLY A 40 -0.79 -12.83 -0.51
CA GLY A 40 -0.41 -12.99 0.89
C GLY A 40 0.36 -11.80 1.45
N ASN A 41 1.35 -11.29 0.70
CA ASN A 41 2.12 -10.13 1.15
C ASN A 41 1.22 -8.88 1.20
N LEU A 42 0.40 -8.64 0.17
CA LEU A 42 -0.52 -7.50 0.13
C LEU A 42 -1.49 -7.53 1.32
N SER A 43 -2.08 -8.70 1.61
CA SER A 43 -2.99 -8.88 2.75
C SER A 43 -2.31 -8.53 4.09
N VAL A 44 -1.11 -9.06 4.32
CA VAL A 44 -0.34 -8.79 5.55
C VAL A 44 0.08 -7.32 5.67
N GLN A 45 0.38 -6.64 4.56
CA GLN A 45 0.74 -5.23 4.61
C GLN A 45 -0.47 -4.32 4.80
N ILE A 46 -1.61 -4.63 4.17
CA ILE A 46 -2.86 -3.90 4.38
C ILE A 46 -3.32 -4.03 5.84
N SER A 47 -3.21 -5.22 6.45
CA SER A 47 -3.58 -5.39 7.86
C SER A 47 -2.65 -4.68 8.86
N LYS A 48 -1.51 -4.16 8.38
CA LYS A 48 -0.52 -3.41 9.17
C LYS A 48 -0.56 -1.90 8.88
N LEU A 49 -1.39 -1.48 7.93
CA LEU A 49 -1.72 -0.08 7.66
C LEU A 49 -2.93 0.31 8.50
#